data_AF-A0A0G1DJE0-F1
#
_entry.id   AF-A0A0G1DJE0-F1
#
_cell.length_a   1.000
_cell.length_b   1.000
_cell.length_c   1.000
_cell.angle_alpha   90.00
_cell.angle_beta   90.00
_cell.angle_gamma   90.00
#
_symmetry.space_group_name_H-M   'P 1'
#
loop_
_entity.id
_entity.type
_entity.pdbx_description
1 polymer ?
#
loop_
_entity_poly.entity_id
_entity_poly.type
_entity_poly.pdbx_seq_one_letter_code
_entity_poly.pdbx_strand_id
1 'polypeptide(L)' 'MQLIFPKFSNIQLERLSEITGNLSLLFLGTIVVPMLTGEKRVGILQMTFGFILAFGSLKSSLMILKEKKKQE' A
#
# COMPACT_ATOMS: atom_id res chain seq x y z
N MET A 1 24.37 1.10 15.00
CA MET A 1 24.26 0.89 13.54
C MET A 1 23.30 1.96 13.01
N GLN A 2 23.81 3.09 12.53
CA GLN A 2 22.98 4.13 11.93
C GLN A 2 22.39 3.55 10.65
N LEU A 3 21.08 3.34 10.63
CA LEU A 3 20.35 3.06 9.40
C LEU A 3 20.49 4.31 8.52
N ILE A 4 21.45 4.27 7.60
CA ILE A 4 21.62 5.26 6.55
C ILE A 4 20.42 5.08 5.63
N PHE A 5 19.29 5.69 5.97
CA PHE A 5 18.16 5.79 5.05
C PHE A 5 18.64 6.65 3.88
N PRO A 6 18.66 6.13 2.64
CA PRO A 6 19.02 6.95 1.50
C PRO A 6 18.02 8.11 1.43
N LYS A 7 18.53 9.34 1.30
CA LYS A 7 17.68 10.49 0.97
C LYS A 7 17.12 10.25 -0.44
N PHE A 8 15.88 9.80 -0.50
CA PHE A 8 15.17 9.67 -1.77
C PHE A 8 14.91 11.04 -2.36
N SER A 9 15.05 11.17 -3.69
CA SER A 9 14.66 12.39 -4.38
C SER A 9 13.12 12.54 -4.43
N ASN A 10 12.61 13.75 -4.65
CA ASN A 10 11.16 14.00 -4.80
C ASN A 10 10.51 13.09 -5.86
N ILE A 11 11.21 12.82 -6.97
CA ILE A 11 10.76 11.92 -8.03
C ILE A 11 10.71 10.46 -7.55
N GLN A 12 11.68 10.02 -6.74
CA GLN A 12 11.68 8.67 -6.19
C GLN A 12 10.58 8.48 -5.15
N LEU A 13 10.34 9.47 -4.28
CA LEU A 13 9.25 9.44 -3.30
C LEU A 13 7.88 9.38 -3.99
N GLU A 14 7.68 10.14 -5.06
CA GLU A 14 6.45 10.09 -5.84
C GLU A 14 6.19 8.72 -6.45
N ARG A 15 7.18 8.15 -7.15
CA ARG A 15 7.06 6.78 -7.71
C ARG A 15 6.81 5.75 -6.63
N LEU A 16 7.48 5.84 -5.49
CA LEU A 16 7.29 4.89 -4.39
C LEU A 16 5.90 5.00 -3.78
N SER A 17 5.39 6.23 -3.64
CA SER A 17 4.02 6.50 -3.19
C SER A 17 2.98 5.92 -4.16
N GLU A 18 3.16 6.09 -5.46
CA GLU A 18 2.29 5.52 -6.48
C GLU A 18 2.31 3.99 -6.47
N ILE A 19 3.49 3.38 -6.39
CA ILE A 19 3.64 1.92 -6.31
C ILE A 19 2.92 1.37 -5.09
N THR A 20 3.15 1.96 -3.91
CA THR A 20 2.50 1.52 -2.67
C THR A 20 0.99 1.79 -2.67
N GLY A 21 0.54 2.89 -3.28
CA GLY A 21 -0.88 3.16 -3.49
C GLY A 21 -1.55 2.14 -4.42
N ASN A 22 -0.94 1.84 -5.56
CA ASN A 22 -1.45 0.83 -6.50
C ASN A 22 -1.44 -0.57 -5.89
N LEU A 23 -0.43 -0.90 -5.07
CA LEU A 23 -0.37 -2.15 -4.34
C LEU A 23 -1.54 -2.29 -3.34
N SER A 24 -1.93 -1.19 -2.69
CA SER A 24 -3.11 -1.18 -1.81
C SER A 24 -4.41 -1.48 -2.55
N LEU A 25 -4.56 -0.93 -3.76
CA LEU A 25 -5.72 -1.19 -4.63
C LEU A 25 -5.73 -2.64 -5.10
N LEU A 26 -4.57 -3.21 -5.41
CA LEU A 26 -4.41 -4.61 -5.78
C LEU A 26 -4.86 -5.54 -4.65
N PHE A 27 -4.42 -5.28 -3.41
CA PHE A 27 -4.85 -6.05 -2.25
C PHE A 27 -6.35 -5.89 -1.94
N LEU A 28 -6.93 -4.71 -2.16
CA LEU A 28 -8.39 -4.55 -2.06
C LEU A 28 -9.11 -5.32 -3.16
N GLY A 29 -8.59 -5.28 -4.39
CA GLY A 29 -9.16 -6.01 -5.53
C GLY A 29 -9.24 -7.51 -5.29
N THR A 30 -8.22 -8.12 -4.67
CA THR A 30 -8.22 -9.56 -4.35
C THR A 30 -9.24 -9.95 -3.28
N ILE A 31 -9.79 -9.00 -2.53
CA ILE A 31 -10.85 -9.21 -1.55
C ILE A 31 -12.22 -8.87 -2.14
N VAL A 32 -12.34 -7.68 -2.74
CA VAL A 32 -13.60 -7.13 -3.24
C VAL A 32 -14.10 -7.92 -4.43
N VAL A 33 -13.24 -8.30 -5.38
CA VAL A 33 -13.66 -9.02 -6.59
C VAL A 33 -14.32 -10.36 -6.24
N PRO A 34 -13.71 -11.26 -5.44
CA PRO A 34 -14.37 -12.51 -5.04
C PRO A 34 -15.66 -12.32 -4.24
N MET A 35 -15.74 -11.27 -3.41
CA MET A 35 -16.97 -10.94 -2.68
C MET A 35 -18.11 -10.56 -3.63
N LEU A 36 -17.81 -9.79 -4.69
CA LEU A 36 -18.79 -9.39 -5.70
C LEU A 36 -19.19 -10.53 -6.64
N THR A 37 -18.28 -11.46 -6.95
CA THR A 37 -18.56 -12.62 -7.80
C THR A 37 -19.22 -13.79 -7.06
N GLY A 38 -19.38 -13.69 -5.73
CA GLY A 38 -19.97 -14.74 -4.90
C GLY A 38 -19.04 -15.94 -4.68
N GLU A 39 -17.74 -15.81 -5.00
CA GLU A 39 -16.77 -16.85 -4.76
C GLU A 39 -16.47 -16.98 -3.27
N LYS A 40 -17.03 -18.02 -2.64
CA LYS A 40 -16.78 -18.36 -1.22
C LYS A 40 -15.37 -18.90 -0.93
N ARG A 41 -14.44 -18.80 -1.89
CA ARG A 41 -13.07 -19.34 -1.77
C ARG A 41 -12.16 -18.44 -0.93
N VAL A 42 -12.51 -17.17 -0.73
CA VAL A 42 -11.71 -16.27 0.10
C VAL A 42 -12.07 -16.51 1.57
N GLY A 43 -11.20 -17.25 2.26
CA GLY A 43 -11.35 -17.50 3.69
C GLY A 43 -11.17 -16.22 4.52
N ILE A 44 -11.72 -16.23 5.74
CA ILE A 44 -11.61 -15.12 6.71
C ILE A 44 -10.16 -14.67 6.92
N LEU A 45 -9.21 -15.61 7.01
CA LEU A 45 -7.79 -15.28 7.16
C LEU A 45 -7.26 -14.49 5.97
N GLN A 46 -7.61 -14.88 4.74
CA GLN A 46 -7.17 -14.19 3.52
C GLN A 46 -7.77 -12.79 3.42
N MET A 47 -9.03 -12.61 3.82
CA MET A 47 -9.63 -11.28 3.93
C MET A 47 -8.88 -10.42 4.95
N THR A 48 -8.63 -10.94 6.15
CA THR A 48 -7.91 -10.21 7.21
C THR A 48 -6.51 -9.81 6.75
N PHE A 49 -5.73 -10.73 6.18
CA PHE A 49 -4.40 -10.41 5.65
C PHE A 49 -4.46 -9.41 4.50
N GLY A 50 -5.41 -9.58 3.58
CA GLY A 50 -5.61 -8.65 2.48
C GLY A 50 -5.91 -7.23 2.97
N PHE A 51 -6.80 -7.08 3.96
CA PHE A 51 -7.12 -5.77 4.55
C PHE A 51 -5.93 -5.16 5.28
N ILE A 52 -5.17 -5.95 6.06
CA ILE A 52 -3.97 -5.47 6.75
C ILE A 52 -2.92 -4.97 5.74
N LEU A 53 -2.69 -5.74 4.66
CA LEU A 53 -1.72 -5.38 3.62
C LEU A 53 -2.18 -4.17 2.81
N ALA A 54 -3.46 -4.09 2.46
CA ALA A 54 -4.04 -2.93 1.80
C ALA A 54 -3.89 -1.67 2.65
N PHE A 55 -4.26 -1.73 3.93
CA PHE A 55 -4.16 -0.58 4.82
C PHE A 55 -2.70 -0.20 5.10
N GLY A 56 -1.82 -1.17 5.29
CA GLY A 56 -0.39 -0.95 5.50
C GLY A 56 0.29 -0.28 4.31
N SER A 57 -0.02 -0.73 3.09
CA SER A 57 0.51 -0.13 1.86
C SER A 57 -0.06 1.27 1.60
N LEU A 58 -1.36 1.48 1.83
CA LEU A 58 -1.97 2.82 1.75
C LEU A 58 -1.37 3.79 2.77
N LYS A 59 -1.21 3.35 4.03
CA LYS A 59 -0.56 4.15 5.09
C LYS A 59 0.88 4.51 4.70
N SER A 60 1.61 3.57 4.10
CA SER A 60 2.98 3.81 3.65
C SER A 60 3.02 4.83 2.51
N SER A 61 2.13 4.70 1.52
CA SER A 61 1.95 5.66 0.43
C SER A 61 1.69 7.08 0.97
N LEU A 62 0.74 7.24 1.89
CA LEU A 62 0.42 8.52 2.52
C LEU A 62 1.60 9.09 3.33
N MET A 63 2.35 8.23 4.03
CA MET A 63 3.53 8.66 4.78
C MET A 63 4.64 9.16 3.85
N ILE A 64 4.87 8.48 2.72
CA ILE A 64 5.83 8.89 1.70
C ILE A 64 5.42 10.24 1.07
N LEU A 65 4.14 10.40 0.73
CA LEU A 65 3.58 11.66 0.24
C LEU A 65 3.75 12.81 1.24
N LYS A 66 3.56 12.53 2.53
CA LYS A 66 3.76 13.52 3.60
C LYS A 66 5.23 13.92 3.73
N GLU A 67 6.16 12.97 3.59
CA GLU A 67 7.60 13.28 3.59
C GLU A 67 8.01 14.07 2.35
N LYS A 68 7.46 13.77 1.16
CA LYS A 68 7.65 14.61 -0.04
C LYS A 68 7.20 16.05 0.22
N LYS A 69 6.00 16.26 0.76
CA LYS A 69 5.47 17.60 1.09
C LYS A 69 6.30 18.40 2.11
N LYS A 70 7.12 17.74 2.94
CA LYS A 70 8.03 18.44 3.87
C LYS A 70 9.33 18.89 3.21
N GLN A 71 9.66 18.35 2.03
CA GLN A 71 10.85 18.68 1.26
C GLN A 71 10.62 19.78 0.21
N GLU A 72 9.35 20.13 -0.04
CA GLU A 72 8.92 21.33 -0.77
C GLU A 72 8.87 22.54 0.17
#